data_AF-A0A1M4T1P2-F1
#
_entry.id   AF-A0A1M4T1P2-F1
#
_cell.length_a   1.000
_cell.length_b   1.000
_cell.length_c   1.000
_cell.angle_alpha   90.00
_cell.angle_beta   90.00
_cell.angle_gamma   90.00
#
_symmetry.space_group_name_H-M   'P 1'
#
loop_
_entity.id
_entity.type
_entity.pdbx_description
1 polymer ?
#
loop_
_entity_poly.entity_id
_entity_poly.type
_entity_poly.pdbx_seq_one_letter_code
_entity_poly.pdbx_strand_id
1 'polypeptide(L)'
;MLVENISYLATFVATAGMAVIGSLLSFQLFRENKQPFLQLLFYQQIFLFSFFIYGIWGNIALREVVADASLSQELFGKLALFVPLIGLPFLLVSWFMLVKFAWELNGFRFSKIWTFSYFSGFLFALAFFSFLFQNNYLQIPVKPDVFIIRLFLVLNFFFHLVFIFPFILKNRTNANDTLKKEIQKCAYGYFFGVVIYSAVLWFLKKFGFIGTNLSFILLFGISLLLPACVRKFVKFPNENTVQKLDFSSFCAAYEISKRESQIVLEICSGKTNKAIAEKLFITLQTVKDHNHRIYTKTGVKSRIQLANLVREKTGIK
;
A
#
# COMPACT_ATOMS: atom_id res chain seq x y z
N MET A 1 8.67 10.82 -36.28
CA MET A 1 7.57 9.84 -36.40
C MET A 1 8.05 8.41 -36.09
N LEU A 2 8.67 7.62 -36.98
CA LEU A 2 8.99 6.21 -36.64
C LEU A 2 9.90 6.02 -35.40
N VAL A 3 11.02 6.74 -35.33
CA VAL A 3 11.97 6.66 -34.19
C VAL A 3 11.31 7.12 -32.88
N GLU A 4 10.50 8.17 -32.95
CA GLU A 4 9.76 8.71 -31.83
C GLU A 4 8.72 7.72 -31.30
N ASN A 5 7.94 7.10 -32.19
CA ASN A 5 6.94 6.09 -31.84
C ASN A 5 7.58 4.84 -31.23
N ILE A 6 8.72 4.38 -31.77
CA ILE A 6 9.50 3.29 -31.18
C ILE A 6 10.01 3.68 -29.79
N SER A 7 10.47 4.92 -29.61
CA SER A 7 10.94 5.42 -28.31
C SER A 7 9.82 5.48 -27.27
N TYR A 8 8.63 5.95 -27.66
CA TYR A 8 7.45 5.93 -26.80
C TYR A 8 7.02 4.50 -26.45
N LEU A 9 7.01 3.58 -27.41
CA LEU A 9 6.68 2.18 -27.18
C LEU A 9 7.66 1.51 -26.19
N ALA A 10 8.97 1.71 -26.40
CA ALA A 10 9.99 1.18 -25.49
C ALA A 10 9.83 1.75 -24.06
N THR A 11 9.56 3.05 -23.96
CA THR A 11 9.32 3.73 -22.68
C THR A 11 8.05 3.23 -22.01
N PHE A 12 6.98 2.97 -22.77
CA PHE A 12 5.75 2.37 -22.27
C PHE A 12 6.01 0.98 -21.68
N VAL A 13 6.71 0.11 -22.41
CA VAL A 13 7.04 -1.25 -21.92
C VAL A 13 7.87 -1.19 -20.64
N ALA A 14 8.90 -0.34 -20.60
CA ALA A 14 9.75 -0.17 -19.43
C ALA A 14 8.96 0.34 -18.21
N THR A 15 8.13 1.36 -18.39
CA THR A 15 7.32 1.95 -17.31
C THR A 15 6.18 1.02 -16.85
N ALA A 16 5.57 0.26 -17.75
CA ALA A 16 4.62 -0.79 -17.40
C ALA A 16 5.28 -1.89 -16.55
N GLY A 17 6.51 -2.30 -16.90
CA GLY A 17 7.31 -3.22 -16.09
C GLY A 17 7.58 -2.67 -14.69
N MET A 18 7.94 -1.38 -14.58
CA MET A 18 8.11 -0.71 -13.29
C MET A 18 6.81 -0.70 -12.47
N ALA A 19 5.67 -0.42 -13.09
CA ALA A 19 4.37 -0.46 -12.41
C ALA A 19 4.04 -1.84 -11.82
N VAL A 20 4.31 -2.90 -12.58
CA VAL A 20 4.15 -4.29 -12.12
C VAL A 20 5.08 -4.56 -10.95
N ILE A 21 6.36 -4.21 -11.06
CA ILE A 21 7.36 -4.41 -9.99
C ILE A 21 6.92 -3.68 -8.72
N GLY A 22 6.52 -2.42 -8.80
CA GLY A 22 6.11 -1.64 -7.61
C GLY A 22 4.86 -2.19 -6.94
N SER A 23 3.89 -2.62 -7.74
CA SER A 23 2.66 -3.25 -7.23
C SER A 23 2.95 -4.60 -6.57
N LEU A 24 3.78 -5.45 -7.18
CA LEU A 24 4.18 -6.75 -6.59
C LEU A 24 5.03 -6.58 -5.34
N LEU A 25 5.95 -5.62 -5.34
CA LEU A 25 6.84 -5.34 -4.21
C LEU A 25 6.04 -4.92 -2.97
N SER A 26 5.09 -4.00 -3.15
CA SER A 26 4.21 -3.54 -2.08
C SER A 26 3.19 -4.59 -1.65
N PHE A 27 2.69 -5.42 -2.58
CA PHE A 27 1.86 -6.58 -2.28
C PHE A 27 2.58 -7.60 -1.38
N GLN A 28 3.80 -7.99 -1.76
CA GLN A 28 4.63 -8.91 -0.96
C GLN A 28 4.88 -8.34 0.43
N LEU A 29 5.31 -7.08 0.50
CA LEU A 29 5.56 -6.37 1.74
C LEU A 29 4.33 -6.38 2.67
N PHE A 30 3.13 -6.15 2.13
CA PHE A 30 1.89 -6.24 2.89
C PHE A 30 1.55 -7.67 3.32
N ARG A 31 1.63 -8.64 2.40
CA ARG A 31 1.28 -10.05 2.64
C ARG A 31 2.13 -10.68 3.74
N GLU A 32 3.42 -10.36 3.76
CA GLU A 32 4.40 -10.95 4.67
C GLU A 32 4.29 -10.36 6.09
N ASN A 33 4.00 -9.06 6.21
CA ASN A 33 4.04 -8.37 7.49
C ASN A 33 2.66 -8.14 8.12
N LYS A 34 1.59 -8.20 7.32
CA LYS A 34 0.18 -8.03 7.73
C LYS A 34 -0.10 -6.76 8.55
N GLN A 35 0.74 -5.75 8.42
CA GLN A 35 0.55 -4.46 9.09
C GLN A 35 -0.46 -3.60 8.30
N PRO A 36 -1.49 -3.02 8.94
CA PRO A 36 -2.50 -2.21 8.26
C PRO A 36 -1.93 -1.06 7.43
N PHE A 37 -0.88 -0.38 7.93
CA PHE A 37 -0.27 0.74 7.20
C PHE A 37 0.41 0.30 5.90
N LEU A 38 0.95 -0.93 5.83
CA LEU A 38 1.55 -1.46 4.59
C LEU A 38 0.49 -1.76 3.52
N GLN A 39 -0.74 -2.05 3.94
CA GLN A 39 -1.89 -2.17 3.03
C GLN A 39 -2.16 -0.85 2.29
N LEU A 40 -2.01 0.29 3.00
CA LEU A 40 -2.19 1.62 2.41
C LEU A 40 -1.13 1.89 1.34
N LEU A 41 0.12 1.51 1.60
CA LEU A 41 1.20 1.65 0.62
C LEU A 41 0.97 0.76 -0.62
N PHE A 42 0.44 -0.45 -0.43
CA PHE A 42 0.05 -1.32 -1.53
C PHE A 42 -1.07 -0.72 -2.40
N TYR A 43 -2.16 -0.25 -1.79
CA TYR A 43 -3.22 0.42 -2.54
C TYR A 43 -2.72 1.69 -3.22
N GLN A 44 -1.89 2.48 -2.54
CA GLN A 44 -1.26 3.67 -3.11
C GLN A 44 -0.53 3.36 -4.42
N GLN A 45 0.24 2.27 -4.49
CA GLN A 45 0.97 1.85 -5.70
C GLN A 45 0.02 1.43 -6.82
N ILE A 46 -0.99 0.59 -6.53
CA ILE A 46 -1.97 0.17 -7.55
C ILE A 46 -2.66 1.39 -8.16
N PHE A 47 -3.16 2.29 -7.33
CA PHE A 47 -3.90 3.46 -7.79
C PHE A 47 -2.98 4.47 -8.50
N LEU A 48 -1.74 4.64 -8.05
CA LEU A 48 -0.77 5.51 -8.72
C LEU A 48 -0.46 5.02 -10.13
N PHE A 49 -0.11 3.74 -10.27
CA PHE A 49 0.25 3.19 -11.56
C PHE A 49 -0.97 3.04 -12.49
N SER A 50 -2.17 2.82 -11.94
CA SER A 50 -3.41 2.92 -12.71
C SER A 50 -3.57 4.32 -13.31
N PHE A 51 -3.31 5.38 -12.53
CA PHE A 51 -3.30 6.74 -13.07
C PHE A 51 -2.21 6.94 -14.13
N PHE A 52 -0.99 6.45 -13.92
CA PHE A 52 0.07 6.62 -14.93
C PHE A 52 -0.26 5.88 -16.24
N ILE A 53 -0.86 4.70 -16.19
CA ILE A 53 -1.25 3.95 -17.38
C ILE A 53 -2.46 4.61 -18.06
N TYR A 54 -3.56 4.85 -17.35
CA TYR A 54 -4.79 5.34 -17.97
C TYR A 54 -4.78 6.85 -18.21
N GLY A 55 -4.26 7.63 -17.27
CA GLY A 55 -4.26 9.10 -17.31
C GLY A 55 -3.11 9.70 -18.14
N ILE A 56 -1.92 9.08 -18.12
CA ILE A 56 -0.76 9.58 -18.89
C ILE A 56 -0.62 8.80 -20.20
N TRP A 57 -0.32 7.50 -20.15
CA TRP A 57 -0.11 6.70 -21.37
C TRP A 57 -1.37 6.59 -22.23
N GLY A 58 -2.55 6.44 -21.62
CA GLY A 58 -3.82 6.46 -22.34
C GLY A 58 -4.06 7.76 -23.10
N ASN A 59 -3.65 8.92 -22.53
CA ASN A 59 -3.78 10.20 -23.22
C ASN A 59 -2.82 10.32 -24.40
N ILE A 60 -1.58 9.85 -24.24
CA ILE A 60 -0.58 9.85 -25.32
C ILE A 60 -1.02 8.94 -26.45
N ALA A 61 -1.42 7.70 -26.15
CA ALA A 61 -1.89 6.75 -27.14
C ALA A 61 -3.10 7.29 -27.93
N LEU A 62 -4.06 7.91 -27.24
CA LEU A 62 -5.19 8.55 -27.91
C LEU A 62 -4.73 9.67 -28.85
N ARG A 63 -3.80 10.53 -28.42
CA ARG A 63 -3.32 11.65 -29.25
C ARG A 63 -2.64 11.16 -30.51
N GLU A 64 -1.83 10.10 -30.43
CA GLU A 64 -1.20 9.49 -31.59
C GLU A 64 -2.24 8.90 -32.55
N VAL A 65 -3.23 8.15 -32.04
CA VAL A 65 -4.30 7.57 -32.88
C VAL A 65 -5.14 8.64 -33.55
N VAL A 66 -5.42 9.74 -32.85
CA VAL A 66 -6.25 10.82 -33.37
C VAL A 66 -5.47 11.75 -34.30
N ALA A 67 -4.14 11.89 -34.13
CA ALA A 67 -3.32 12.74 -35.00
C ALA A 67 -3.39 12.29 -36.47
N ASP A 68 -3.52 10.98 -36.70
CA ASP A 68 -3.66 10.40 -38.04
C ASP A 68 -5.12 10.36 -38.55
N ALA A 69 -6.09 10.74 -37.69
CA ALA A 69 -7.49 10.82 -38.06
C ALA A 69 -7.85 12.23 -38.55
N SER A 70 -8.61 12.32 -39.64
CA SER A 70 -9.16 13.58 -40.18
C SER A 70 -10.32 14.14 -39.33
N LEU A 71 -10.12 14.26 -38.01
CA LEU A 71 -11.12 14.80 -37.09
C LEU A 71 -11.18 16.32 -37.15
N SER A 72 -12.34 16.88 -36.82
CA SER A 72 -12.48 18.31 -36.58
C SER A 72 -11.64 18.74 -35.37
N GLN A 73 -11.07 19.95 -35.43
CA GLN A 73 -10.29 20.54 -34.34
C GLN A 73 -11.07 20.60 -33.01
N GLU A 74 -12.39 20.75 -33.09
CA GLU A 74 -13.28 20.73 -31.93
C GLU A 74 -13.34 19.36 -31.26
N LEU A 75 -13.46 18.28 -32.04
CA LEU A 75 -13.51 16.91 -31.53
C LEU A 75 -12.16 16.50 -30.92
N PHE A 76 -11.05 16.90 -31.55
CA PHE A 76 -9.71 16.72 -30.99
C PHE A 76 -9.56 17.38 -29.61
N GLY A 77 -10.01 18.63 -29.48
CA GLY A 77 -9.98 19.37 -28.21
C GLY A 77 -10.79 18.69 -27.11
N LYS A 78 -12.00 18.20 -27.42
CA LYS A 78 -12.85 17.47 -26.46
C LYS A 78 -12.22 16.16 -26.00
N LEU A 79 -11.68 15.36 -26.94
CA LEU A 79 -11.04 14.08 -26.63
C LEU A 79 -9.76 14.25 -25.80
N ALA A 80 -8.96 15.28 -26.11
CA ALA A 80 -7.73 15.60 -25.39
C ALA A 80 -7.96 15.96 -23.92
N LEU A 81 -9.13 16.54 -23.59
CA LEU A 81 -9.54 16.89 -22.23
C LEU A 81 -10.13 15.70 -21.45
N PHE A 82 -10.77 14.75 -22.13
CA PHE A 82 -11.55 13.70 -21.47
C PHE A 82 -10.67 12.58 -20.90
N VAL A 83 -9.60 12.20 -21.60
CA VAL A 83 -8.79 11.03 -21.18
C VAL A 83 -7.98 11.23 -19.89
N PRO A 84 -7.37 12.40 -19.60
CA PRO A 84 -6.70 12.62 -18.31
C PRO A 84 -7.70 12.58 -17.13
N LEU A 85 -8.97 12.95 -17.37
CA LEU A 85 -10.03 12.92 -16.37
C LEU A 85 -10.42 11.48 -15.98
N ILE A 86 -10.33 10.52 -16.91
CA ILE A 86 -10.57 9.09 -16.60
C ILE A 86 -9.57 8.59 -15.56
N GLY A 87 -8.33 9.07 -15.62
CA GLY A 87 -7.29 8.70 -14.65
C GLY A 87 -7.45 9.37 -13.28
N LEU A 88 -8.10 10.53 -13.22
CA LEU A 88 -8.14 11.39 -12.03
C LEU A 88 -8.62 10.68 -10.76
N PRO A 89 -9.71 9.87 -10.77
CA PRO A 89 -10.14 9.14 -9.58
C PRO A 89 -9.04 8.27 -8.96
N PHE A 90 -8.21 7.62 -9.79
CA PHE A 90 -7.10 6.80 -9.30
C PHE A 90 -6.02 7.66 -8.64
N LEU A 91 -5.69 8.83 -9.20
CA LEU A 91 -4.74 9.76 -8.59
C LEU A 91 -5.22 10.27 -7.23
N LEU A 92 -6.50 10.65 -7.13
CA LEU A 92 -7.11 11.13 -5.89
C LEU A 92 -7.05 10.08 -4.78
N VAL A 93 -7.35 8.82 -5.11
CA VAL A 93 -7.24 7.72 -4.15
C VAL A 93 -5.77 7.45 -3.80
N SER A 94 -4.86 7.52 -4.78
CA SER A 94 -3.43 7.33 -4.53
C SER A 94 -2.87 8.37 -3.54
N TRP A 95 -3.15 9.67 -3.75
CA TRP A 95 -2.75 10.72 -2.82
C TRP A 95 -3.34 10.52 -1.43
N PHE A 96 -4.61 10.16 -1.34
CA PHE A 96 -5.26 9.87 -0.06
C PHE A 96 -4.55 8.72 0.67
N MET A 97 -4.27 7.61 -0.02
CA MET A 97 -3.59 6.46 0.58
C MET A 97 -2.16 6.78 1.00
N LEU A 98 -1.42 7.60 0.22
CA LEU A 98 -0.07 8.05 0.55
C LEU A 98 -0.04 8.92 1.81
N VAL A 99 -0.92 9.93 1.87
CA VAL A 99 -1.04 10.80 3.04
C VAL A 99 -1.46 9.99 4.26
N LYS A 100 -2.48 9.14 4.10
CA LYS A 100 -2.96 8.28 5.19
C LYS A 100 -1.87 7.34 5.72
N PHE A 101 -1.07 6.74 4.83
CA PHE A 101 0.08 5.92 5.20
C PHE A 101 1.05 6.66 6.12
N ALA A 102 1.47 7.87 5.75
CA ALA A 102 2.44 8.63 6.52
C ALA A 102 1.90 9.07 7.89
N TRP A 103 0.66 9.53 7.92
CA TRP A 103 0.03 10.04 9.15
C TRP A 103 -0.33 8.91 10.12
N GLU A 104 -0.83 7.77 9.63
CA GLU A 104 -1.09 6.59 10.50
C GLU A 104 0.20 5.99 11.06
N LEU A 105 1.27 5.92 10.26
CA LEU A 105 2.59 5.52 10.75
C LEU A 105 3.11 6.46 11.85
N ASN A 106 2.68 7.72 11.84
CA ASN A 106 3.02 8.70 12.86
C ASN A 106 2.00 8.79 14.02
N GLY A 107 1.05 7.85 14.09
CA GLY A 107 0.11 7.71 15.21
C GLY A 107 -1.19 8.51 15.09
N PHE A 108 -1.42 9.18 13.96
CA PHE A 108 -2.70 9.83 13.70
C PHE A 108 -3.74 8.82 13.23
N ARG A 109 -5.02 9.03 13.55
CA ARG A 109 -6.11 8.20 13.04
C ARG A 109 -7.07 9.06 12.24
N PHE A 110 -7.36 8.64 11.02
CA PHE A 110 -8.36 9.33 10.19
C PHE A 110 -9.76 8.90 10.59
N SER A 111 -10.60 9.87 10.92
CA SER A 111 -12.02 9.62 11.14
C SER A 111 -12.75 9.40 9.80
N LYS A 112 -13.91 8.74 9.86
CA LYS A 112 -14.78 8.56 8.69
C LYS A 112 -15.20 9.90 8.06
N ILE A 113 -15.45 10.91 8.90
CA ILE A 113 -15.79 12.26 8.43
C ILE A 113 -14.67 12.89 7.61
N TRP A 114 -13.41 12.73 8.02
CA TRP A 114 -12.27 13.23 7.25
C TRP A 114 -12.17 12.56 5.88
N THR A 115 -12.40 11.25 5.84
CA THR A 115 -12.40 10.49 4.57
C THR A 115 -13.50 11.00 3.64
N PHE A 116 -14.72 11.15 4.14
CA PHE A 116 -15.84 11.65 3.34
C PHE A 116 -15.61 13.10 2.88
N SER A 117 -15.05 13.94 3.75
CA SER A 117 -14.77 15.35 3.44
C SER A 117 -13.71 15.50 2.35
N TYR A 118 -12.69 14.63 2.33
CA TYR A 118 -11.67 14.62 1.29
C TYR A 118 -12.29 14.39 -0.10
N PHE A 119 -13.06 13.30 -0.27
CA PHE A 119 -13.64 12.97 -1.57
C PHE A 119 -14.75 13.95 -1.98
N SER A 120 -15.61 14.35 -1.04
CA SER A 120 -16.66 15.34 -1.30
C SER A 120 -16.08 16.71 -1.64
N GLY A 121 -14.98 17.10 -1.01
CA GLY A 121 -14.26 18.33 -1.31
C GLY A 121 -13.73 18.36 -2.75
N PHE A 122 -13.21 17.24 -3.26
CA PHE A 122 -12.81 17.15 -4.66
C PHE A 122 -13.99 17.24 -5.63
N LEU A 123 -15.12 16.58 -5.32
CA LEU A 123 -16.33 16.70 -6.14
C LEU A 123 -16.87 18.14 -6.15
N PHE A 124 -16.90 18.79 -4.98
CA PHE A 124 -17.28 20.20 -4.87
C PHE A 124 -16.33 21.10 -5.66
N ALA A 125 -15.01 20.89 -5.56
CA ALA A 125 -14.03 21.65 -6.32
C ALA A 125 -14.25 21.49 -7.83
N LEU A 126 -14.46 20.27 -8.32
CA LEU A 126 -14.76 20.02 -9.74
C LEU A 126 -16.05 20.73 -10.18
N ALA A 127 -17.12 20.64 -9.40
CA ALA A 127 -18.38 21.33 -9.69
C ALA A 127 -18.22 22.86 -9.66
N PHE A 128 -17.49 23.38 -8.67
CA PHE A 128 -17.22 24.81 -8.52
C PHE A 128 -16.40 25.36 -9.69
N PHE A 129 -15.30 24.70 -10.06
CA PHE A 129 -14.53 25.12 -11.24
C PHE A 129 -15.34 25.01 -12.52
N SER A 130 -16.16 23.96 -12.68
CA SER A 130 -17.08 23.83 -13.83
C SER A 130 -18.06 25.01 -13.91
N PHE A 131 -18.64 25.40 -12.78
CA PHE A 131 -19.50 26.57 -12.68
C PHE A 131 -18.76 27.87 -13.03
N LEU A 132 -17.52 28.05 -12.58
CA LEU A 132 -16.72 29.23 -12.90
C LEU A 132 -16.39 29.34 -14.40
N PHE A 133 -16.05 28.23 -15.05
CA PHE A 133 -15.84 28.21 -16.50
C PHE A 133 -17.14 28.44 -17.27
N GLN A 134 -18.24 27.82 -16.86
CA GLN A 134 -19.54 27.97 -17.53
C GLN A 134 -20.05 29.42 -17.51
N ASN A 135 -19.81 30.14 -16.41
CA ASN A 135 -20.22 31.54 -16.27
C ASN A 135 -19.16 32.54 -16.76
N ASN A 136 -18.10 32.08 -17.43
CA ASN A 136 -16.99 32.89 -17.93
C ASN A 136 -16.25 33.72 -16.86
N TYR A 137 -16.35 33.34 -15.57
CA TYR A 137 -15.52 33.92 -14.51
C TYR A 137 -14.06 33.49 -14.63
N LEU A 138 -13.82 32.29 -15.17
CA LEU A 138 -12.51 31.80 -15.56
C LEU A 138 -12.47 31.56 -17.06
N GLN A 139 -11.44 32.09 -17.72
CA GLN A 139 -11.21 31.84 -19.14
C GLN A 139 -10.36 30.59 -19.34
N ILE A 140 -10.67 29.82 -20.38
CA ILE A 140 -9.86 28.65 -20.74
C ILE A 140 -8.49 29.16 -21.23
N PRO A 141 -7.37 28.68 -20.65
CA PRO A 141 -6.05 29.13 -21.04
C PRO A 141 -5.73 28.71 -22.49
N VAL A 142 -4.96 29.56 -23.19
CA VAL A 142 -4.56 29.37 -24.61
C VAL A 142 -3.89 28.02 -24.88
N LYS A 143 -3.24 27.42 -23.87
CA LYS A 143 -2.59 26.09 -23.94
C LYS A 143 -3.13 25.19 -22.82
N PRO A 144 -4.34 24.62 -23.00
CA PRO A 144 -5.02 23.87 -21.94
C PRO A 144 -4.28 22.59 -21.54
N ASP A 145 -3.56 21.97 -22.48
CA ASP A 145 -2.70 20.81 -22.25
C ASP A 145 -1.60 21.09 -21.21
N VAL A 146 -0.85 22.18 -21.41
CA VAL A 146 0.24 22.58 -20.51
C VAL A 146 -0.30 23.00 -19.15
N PHE A 147 -1.42 23.71 -19.16
CA PHE A 147 -2.08 24.15 -17.94
C PHE A 147 -2.48 22.97 -17.05
N ILE A 148 -3.14 21.96 -17.63
CA ILE A 148 -3.58 20.75 -16.89
C ILE A 148 -2.37 19.99 -16.33
N ILE A 149 -1.31 19.78 -17.12
CA ILE A 149 -0.10 19.11 -16.64
C ILE A 149 0.51 19.87 -15.47
N ARG A 150 0.64 21.20 -15.56
CA ARG A 150 1.18 22.02 -14.47
C ARG A 150 0.29 22.02 -13.24
N LEU A 151 -1.04 22.04 -13.41
CA LEU A 151 -1.99 21.92 -12.32
C LEU A 151 -1.81 20.59 -11.59
N PHE A 152 -1.70 19.47 -12.32
CA PHE A 152 -1.44 18.17 -11.71
C PHE A 152 -0.08 18.12 -11.02
N LEU A 153 0.97 18.72 -11.58
CA LEU A 153 2.27 18.80 -10.92
C LEU A 153 2.20 19.58 -9.59
N VAL A 154 1.52 20.72 -9.58
CA VAL A 154 1.36 21.55 -8.37
C VAL A 154 0.54 20.81 -7.32
N LEU A 155 -0.60 20.21 -7.70
CA LEU A 155 -1.42 19.42 -6.79
C LEU A 155 -0.65 18.20 -6.25
N ASN A 156 0.06 17.50 -7.13
CA ASN A 156 0.89 16.37 -6.75
C ASN A 156 1.95 16.80 -5.73
N PHE A 157 2.66 17.89 -5.99
CA PHE A 157 3.65 18.42 -5.06
C PHE A 157 3.03 18.81 -3.72
N PHE A 158 1.86 19.46 -3.72
CA PHE A 158 1.10 19.77 -2.50
C PHE A 158 0.79 18.52 -1.67
N PHE A 159 0.29 17.44 -2.27
CA PHE A 159 0.02 16.20 -1.53
C PHE A 159 1.28 15.55 -0.98
N HIS A 160 2.41 15.68 -1.68
CA HIS A 160 3.69 15.20 -1.19
C HIS A 160 4.24 16.03 -0.02
N LEU A 161 3.94 17.34 0.03
CA LEU A 161 4.21 18.18 1.20
C LEU A 161 3.36 17.73 2.41
N VAL A 162 2.08 17.45 2.20
CA VAL A 162 1.20 16.92 3.26
C VAL A 162 1.63 15.52 3.73
N PHE A 163 2.13 14.68 2.81
CA PHE A 163 2.71 13.37 3.11
C PHE A 163 3.97 13.48 4.00
N ILE A 164 4.88 14.42 3.71
CA ILE A 164 6.14 14.51 4.47
C ILE A 164 5.97 15.23 5.81
N PHE A 165 4.96 16.09 5.93
CA PHE A 165 4.67 16.88 7.13
C PHE A 165 4.71 16.11 8.48
N PRO A 166 4.04 14.96 8.66
CA PRO A 166 4.05 14.24 9.95
C PRO A 166 5.43 13.69 10.33
N PHE A 167 6.35 13.53 9.37
CA PHE A 167 7.73 13.13 9.64
C PHE A 167 8.61 14.29 10.12
N ILE A 168 8.21 15.54 9.83
CA ILE A 168 8.94 16.74 10.24
C ILE A 168 8.52 17.20 11.64
N LEU A 169 7.24 17.03 11.98
CA LEU A 169 6.72 17.37 13.31
C LEU A 169 7.49 16.64 14.42
N LYS A 170 7.90 17.39 15.45
CA LYS A 170 8.66 16.85 16.60
C LYS A 170 7.91 15.65 17.18
N ASN A 171 8.55 14.49 17.08
CA ASN A 171 7.99 13.18 17.40
C ASN A 171 7.36 13.17 18.81
N ARG A 172 6.05 12.92 18.93
CA ARG A 172 5.41 12.56 20.21
C ARG A 172 5.63 11.09 20.60
N THR A 173 6.32 10.32 19.77
CA THR A 173 6.56 8.89 19.99
C THR A 173 7.86 8.64 20.75
N ASN A 174 7.88 7.57 21.54
CA ASN A 174 9.06 7.06 22.24
C ASN A 174 10.29 7.09 21.32
N ALA A 175 11.39 7.67 21.80
CA ALA A 175 12.64 7.86 21.06
C ALA A 175 13.28 6.56 20.53
N ASN A 176 12.74 5.40 20.91
CA ASN A 176 13.27 4.06 20.66
C ASN A 176 12.63 3.31 19.47
N ASP A 177 11.71 3.92 18.69
CA ASP A 177 11.15 3.26 17.49
C ASP A 177 12.12 3.36 16.30
N THR A 178 13.07 2.41 16.23
CA THR A 178 14.10 2.34 15.20
C THR A 178 13.51 2.11 13.80
N LEU A 179 12.46 1.30 13.67
CA LEU A 179 11.84 1.02 12.38
C LEU A 179 11.20 2.28 11.78
N LYS A 180 10.48 3.05 12.60
CA LYS A 180 9.88 4.31 12.18
C LYS A 180 10.92 5.31 11.67
N LYS A 181 12.09 5.41 12.32
CA LYS A 181 13.20 6.28 11.87
C LYS A 181 13.75 5.86 10.51
N GLU A 182 13.86 4.56 10.24
CA GLU A 182 14.31 4.09 8.92
C GLU A 182 13.27 4.36 7.83
N ILE A 183 11.98 4.14 8.11
CA ILE A 183 10.90 4.51 7.16
C ILE A 183 10.86 6.03 6.92
N GLN A 184 11.14 6.84 7.93
CA GLN A 184 11.27 8.29 7.78
C GLN A 184 12.40 8.67 6.80
N LYS A 185 13.57 8.02 6.87
CA LYS A 185 14.64 8.24 5.87
C LYS A 185 14.18 7.86 4.46
N CYS A 186 13.43 6.76 4.32
CA CYS A 186 12.83 6.38 3.05
C CYS A 186 11.86 7.44 2.52
N ALA A 187 11.03 8.03 3.39
CA ALA A 187 10.11 9.09 3.03
C ALA A 187 10.84 10.34 2.53
N TYR A 188 11.94 10.75 3.18
CA TYR A 188 12.76 11.87 2.72
C TYR A 188 13.43 11.59 1.37
N GLY A 189 14.00 10.40 1.17
CA GLY A 189 14.59 10.02 -0.11
C GLY A 189 13.56 10.01 -1.25
N TYR A 190 12.37 9.48 -0.98
CA TYR A 190 11.26 9.53 -1.93
C TYR A 190 10.82 10.97 -2.25
N PHE A 191 10.61 11.80 -1.23
CA PHE A 191 10.20 13.20 -1.40
C PHE A 191 11.24 14.01 -2.17
N PHE A 192 12.53 13.79 -1.92
CA PHE A 192 13.60 14.40 -2.71
C PHE A 192 13.51 14.01 -4.20
N GLY A 193 13.25 12.73 -4.49
CA GLY A 193 12.95 12.30 -5.85
C GLY A 193 11.74 13.04 -6.44
N VAL A 194 10.69 13.24 -5.66
CA VAL A 194 9.49 13.99 -6.09
C VAL A 194 9.82 15.42 -6.51
N VAL A 195 10.67 16.10 -5.75
CA VAL A 195 11.19 17.43 -6.13
C VAL A 195 11.91 17.37 -7.48
N ILE A 196 12.79 16.37 -7.67
CA ILE A 196 13.57 16.23 -8.91
C ILE A 196 12.65 15.99 -10.11
N TYR A 197 11.76 14.99 -10.09
CA TYR A 197 10.92 14.73 -11.25
C TYR A 197 9.93 15.87 -11.51
N SER A 198 9.47 16.56 -10.47
CA SER A 198 8.56 17.71 -10.64
C SER A 198 9.28 18.86 -11.35
N ALA A 199 10.55 19.12 -11.01
CA ALA A 199 11.37 20.09 -11.70
C ALA A 199 11.60 19.70 -13.17
N VAL A 200 11.92 18.44 -13.45
CA VAL A 200 12.12 17.95 -14.82
C VAL A 200 10.84 18.08 -15.65
N LEU A 201 9.69 17.64 -15.12
CA LEU A 201 8.39 17.71 -15.80
C LEU A 201 7.93 19.15 -16.04
N TRP A 202 8.34 20.11 -15.20
CA TRP A 202 8.05 21.53 -15.42
C TRP A 202 8.63 22.07 -16.74
N PHE A 203 9.79 21.54 -17.15
CA PHE A 203 10.52 21.92 -18.36
C PHE A 203 10.36 20.93 -19.52
N LEU A 204 9.37 20.02 -19.45
CA LEU A 204 9.19 18.92 -20.41
C LEU A 204 9.20 19.37 -21.89
N LYS A 205 8.57 20.52 -22.22
CA LYS A 205 8.52 21.03 -23.60
C LYS A 205 9.86 21.52 -24.18
N LYS A 206 10.91 21.67 -23.36
CA LYS A 206 12.22 22.18 -23.82
C LYS A 206 13.07 21.12 -24.53
N PHE A 207 12.82 19.83 -24.26
CA PHE A 207 13.72 18.73 -24.63
C PHE A 207 13.10 17.70 -25.60
N GLY A 208 11.93 18.00 -26.18
CA GLY A 208 11.25 17.13 -27.15
C GLY A 208 10.83 15.76 -26.60
N PHE A 209 10.71 14.78 -27.49
CA PHE A 209 10.24 13.42 -27.15
C PHE A 209 11.21 12.66 -26.22
N ILE A 210 12.53 12.87 -26.38
CA ILE A 210 13.56 12.22 -25.53
C ILE A 210 13.41 12.68 -24.07
N GLY A 211 13.27 14.00 -23.85
CA GLY A 211 13.04 14.53 -22.51
C GLY A 211 11.74 14.04 -21.89
N THR A 212 10.69 13.87 -22.71
CA THR A 212 9.41 13.30 -22.27
C THR A 212 9.57 11.86 -21.79
N ASN A 213 10.26 11.01 -22.57
CA ASN A 213 10.53 9.62 -22.19
C ASN A 213 11.36 9.51 -20.91
N LEU A 214 12.43 10.29 -20.80
CA LEU A 214 13.24 10.33 -19.58
C LEU A 214 12.42 10.76 -18.36
N SER A 215 11.52 11.73 -18.53
CA SER A 215 10.64 12.19 -17.45
C SER A 215 9.69 11.10 -16.96
N PHE A 216 9.16 10.27 -17.85
CA PHE A 216 8.30 9.14 -17.46
C PHE A 216 9.07 8.03 -16.78
N ILE A 217 10.26 7.67 -17.29
CA ILE A 217 11.15 6.72 -16.62
C ILE A 217 11.47 7.20 -15.20
N LEU A 218 11.77 8.49 -15.05
CA LEU A 218 12.06 9.10 -13.76
C LEU A 218 10.84 9.11 -12.83
N LEU A 219 9.65 9.47 -13.34
CA LEU A 219 8.39 9.48 -12.58
C LEU A 219 8.03 8.09 -12.04
N PHE A 220 8.09 7.05 -12.89
CA PHE A 220 7.82 5.68 -12.49
C PHE A 220 8.90 5.14 -11.56
N GLY A 221 10.18 5.38 -11.89
CA GLY A 221 11.32 4.93 -11.11
C GLY A 221 11.31 5.48 -9.69
N ILE A 222 11.02 6.78 -9.52
CA ILE A 222 10.95 7.41 -8.20
C ILE A 222 9.76 6.91 -7.39
N SER A 223 8.66 6.58 -8.05
CA SER A 223 7.47 5.99 -7.41
C SER A 223 7.73 4.61 -6.78
N LEU A 224 8.81 3.93 -7.18
CA LEU A 224 9.27 2.67 -6.59
C LEU A 224 10.13 2.84 -5.33
N LEU A 225 10.73 4.01 -5.11
CA LEU A 225 11.73 4.20 -4.06
C LEU A 225 11.17 3.96 -2.67
N LEU A 226 9.95 4.44 -2.40
CA LEU A 226 9.32 4.30 -1.09
C LEU A 226 9.10 2.82 -0.71
N PRO A 227 8.33 2.01 -1.47
CA PRO A 227 8.15 0.60 -1.13
C PRO A 227 9.44 -0.22 -1.16
N ALA A 228 10.37 0.08 -2.09
CA ALA A 228 11.66 -0.61 -2.14
C ALA A 228 12.54 -0.32 -0.93
N CYS A 229 12.56 0.92 -0.47
CA CYS A 229 13.30 1.32 0.72
C CYS A 229 12.65 0.72 1.98
N VAL A 230 11.33 0.81 2.13
CA VAL A 230 10.61 0.25 3.29
C VAL A 230 10.85 -1.26 3.42
N ARG A 231 10.86 -2.01 2.31
CA ARG A 231 11.15 -3.46 2.31
C ARG A 231 12.51 -3.81 2.91
N LYS A 232 13.53 -2.95 2.77
CA LYS A 232 14.86 -3.23 3.36
C LYS A 232 14.84 -3.23 4.88
N PHE A 233 13.93 -2.46 5.49
CA PHE A 233 13.88 -2.24 6.93
C PHE A 233 12.79 -3.04 7.63
N VAL A 234 11.67 -3.26 6.93
CA VAL A 234 10.65 -4.20 7.36
C VAL A 234 11.16 -5.60 7.00
N LYS A 235 12.07 -6.12 7.84
CA LYS A 235 12.62 -7.47 7.68
C LYS A 235 11.48 -8.48 7.77
N PHE A 236 11.49 -9.39 6.82
CA PHE A 236 10.81 -10.69 6.92
C PHE A 236 11.12 -11.30 8.29
N PRO A 237 10.11 -11.65 9.09
CA PRO A 237 10.26 -12.84 9.91
C PRO A 237 10.49 -13.96 8.90
N ASN A 238 11.66 -14.59 8.93
CA ASN A 238 11.91 -15.82 8.20
C ASN A 238 10.69 -16.73 8.44
N GLU A 239 10.03 -17.23 7.38
CA GLU A 239 9.04 -18.31 7.51
C GLU A 239 9.65 -19.56 8.17
N ASN A 240 10.98 -19.61 8.28
CA ASN A 240 11.74 -20.61 9.03
C ASN A 240 11.96 -20.28 10.52
N THR A 241 11.31 -19.25 11.06
CA THR A 241 11.33 -18.93 12.49
C THR A 241 9.92 -18.66 12.98
N VAL A 242 9.02 -19.61 12.78
CA VAL A 242 8.24 -20.03 13.95
C VAL A 242 9.30 -20.45 14.96
N GLN A 243 9.69 -19.54 15.86
CA GLN A 243 10.21 -19.97 17.14
C GLN A 243 9.10 -20.86 17.67
N LYS A 244 9.23 -22.17 17.42
CA LYS A 244 8.42 -23.18 18.09
C LYS A 244 8.59 -22.82 19.55
N LEU A 245 7.53 -22.31 20.17
CA LEU A 245 7.51 -22.13 21.60
C LEU A 245 7.90 -23.50 22.13
N ASP A 246 8.93 -23.57 22.98
CA ASP A 246 9.13 -24.80 23.71
C ASP A 246 7.84 -25.11 24.47
N PHE A 247 7.59 -26.40 24.73
CA PHE A 247 6.32 -26.79 25.35
C PHE A 247 6.10 -26.10 26.70
N SER A 248 7.17 -25.80 27.43
CA SER A 248 7.15 -25.02 28.66
C SER A 248 6.63 -23.59 28.46
N SER A 249 7.02 -22.92 27.38
CA SER A 249 6.64 -21.56 27.02
C SER A 249 5.19 -21.53 26.53
N PHE A 250 4.74 -22.56 25.83
CA PHE A 250 3.31 -22.77 25.56
C PHE A 250 2.52 -22.89 26.87
N CYS A 251 3.00 -23.72 27.81
CA CYS A 251 2.32 -23.90 29.08
C CYS A 251 2.28 -22.59 29.89
N ALA A 252 3.36 -21.82 29.90
CA ALA A 252 3.41 -20.52 30.56
C ALA A 252 2.44 -19.51 29.91
N ALA A 253 2.40 -19.44 28.58
CA ALA A 253 1.57 -18.49 27.84
C ALA A 253 0.06 -18.71 28.03
N TYR A 254 -0.36 -19.96 28.26
CA TYR A 254 -1.76 -20.32 28.51
C TYR A 254 -2.04 -20.71 29.96
N GLU A 255 -1.12 -20.39 30.88
CA GLU A 255 -1.25 -20.69 32.32
C GLU A 255 -1.62 -22.16 32.62
N ILE A 256 -1.07 -23.08 31.82
CA ILE A 256 -1.26 -24.51 31.94
C ILE A 256 -0.40 -25.03 33.09
N SER A 257 -1.06 -25.61 34.09
CA SER A 257 -0.40 -26.21 35.25
C SER A 257 0.41 -27.46 34.86
N LYS A 258 1.33 -27.89 35.73
CA LYS A 258 2.11 -29.13 35.54
C LYS A 258 1.24 -30.37 35.29
N ARG A 259 0.05 -30.43 35.90
CA ARG A 259 -0.85 -31.58 35.73
C ARG A 259 -1.60 -31.50 34.40
N GLU A 260 -2.04 -30.30 34.03
CA GLU A 260 -2.69 -30.07 32.74
C GLU A 260 -1.71 -30.29 31.56
N SER A 261 -0.44 -29.93 31.73
CA SER A 261 0.59 -30.13 30.68
C SER A 261 0.82 -31.61 30.36
N GLN A 262 0.82 -32.48 31.38
CA GLN A 262 0.85 -33.93 31.18
C GLN A 262 -0.35 -34.41 30.35
N ILE A 263 -1.55 -33.91 30.67
CA ILE A 263 -2.77 -34.26 29.92
C ILE A 263 -2.71 -33.75 28.48
N VAL A 264 -2.22 -32.53 28.25
CA VAL A 264 -2.01 -31.97 26.90
C VAL A 264 -1.08 -32.85 26.06
N LEU A 265 0.04 -33.33 26.63
CA LEU A 265 0.97 -34.22 25.92
C LEU A 265 0.31 -35.53 25.51
N GLU A 266 -0.46 -36.16 26.42
CA GLU A 266 -1.15 -37.41 26.08
C GLU A 266 -2.27 -37.20 25.06
N ILE A 267 -2.93 -36.04 25.06
CA ILE A 267 -3.89 -35.65 24.02
C ILE A 267 -3.19 -35.54 22.67
N CYS A 268 -2.02 -34.90 22.61
CA CYS A 268 -1.23 -34.77 21.38
C CYS A 268 -0.76 -36.14 20.86
N SER A 269 -0.43 -37.06 21.79
CA SER A 269 -0.12 -38.46 21.46
C SER A 269 -1.33 -39.31 21.03
N GLY A 270 -2.51 -38.71 20.84
CA GLY A 270 -3.70 -39.40 20.33
C GLY A 270 -4.42 -40.29 21.35
N LYS A 271 -4.11 -40.20 22.65
CA LYS A 271 -4.74 -41.06 23.66
C LYS A 271 -6.16 -40.64 23.98
N THR A 272 -7.02 -41.62 24.23
CA THR A 272 -8.39 -41.41 24.71
C THR A 272 -8.38 -40.97 26.17
N ASN A 273 -9.46 -40.32 26.65
CA ASN A 273 -9.54 -39.91 28.05
C ASN A 273 -9.44 -41.09 29.03
N LYS A 274 -9.90 -42.28 28.61
CA LYS A 274 -9.78 -43.51 29.40
C LYS A 274 -8.31 -43.94 29.54
N ALA A 275 -7.56 -43.96 28.44
CA ALA A 275 -6.14 -44.29 28.46
C ALA A 275 -5.30 -43.23 29.23
N ILE A 276 -5.70 -41.95 29.17
CA ILE A 276 -5.07 -40.89 29.97
C ILE A 276 -5.34 -41.09 31.46
N ALA A 277 -6.59 -41.41 31.81
CA ALA A 277 -7.00 -41.67 33.19
C ALA A 277 -6.20 -42.83 33.80
N GLU A 278 -6.08 -43.94 33.06
CA GLU A 278 -5.29 -45.10 33.45
C GLU A 278 -3.80 -44.75 33.59
N LYS A 279 -3.20 -44.10 32.60
CA LYS A 279 -1.76 -43.76 32.62
C LYS A 279 -1.40 -42.77 33.73
N LEU A 280 -2.27 -41.81 34.01
CA LEU A 280 -2.03 -40.77 35.01
C LEU A 280 -2.57 -41.14 36.39
N PHE A 281 -3.14 -42.34 36.57
CA PHE A 281 -3.74 -42.81 37.82
C PHE A 281 -4.80 -41.85 38.39
N ILE A 282 -5.71 -41.37 37.55
CA ILE A 282 -6.84 -40.49 37.92
C ILE A 282 -8.14 -40.99 37.34
N THR A 283 -9.27 -40.51 37.86
CA THR A 283 -10.58 -40.90 37.32
C THR A 283 -10.82 -40.31 35.93
N LEU A 284 -11.67 -40.97 35.14
CA LEU A 284 -12.11 -40.46 33.84
C LEU A 284 -12.77 -39.07 33.97
N GLN A 285 -13.49 -38.83 35.05
CA GLN A 285 -14.14 -37.54 35.33
C GLN A 285 -13.10 -36.45 35.53
N THR A 286 -12.04 -36.73 36.31
CA THR A 286 -10.93 -35.79 36.54
C THR A 286 -10.25 -35.38 35.23
N VAL A 287 -10.07 -36.30 34.27
CA VAL A 287 -9.54 -35.97 32.93
C VAL A 287 -10.48 -35.03 32.17
N LYS A 288 -11.81 -35.27 32.22
CA LYS A 288 -12.79 -34.39 31.58
C LYS A 288 -12.77 -32.98 32.18
N ASP A 289 -12.67 -32.86 33.49
CA ASP A 289 -12.61 -31.58 34.19
C ASP A 289 -11.34 -30.81 33.82
N HIS A 290 -10.19 -31.48 33.75
CA HIS A 290 -8.95 -30.88 33.24
C HIS A 290 -9.06 -30.45 31.78
N ASN A 291 -9.64 -31.27 30.91
CA ASN A 291 -9.85 -30.90 29.50
C ASN A 291 -10.68 -29.61 29.38
N HIS A 292 -11.76 -29.49 30.16
CA HIS A 292 -12.58 -28.28 30.16
C HIS A 292 -11.74 -27.05 30.56
N ARG A 293 -10.94 -27.15 31.63
CA ARG A 293 -10.07 -26.04 32.07
C ARG A 293 -9.03 -25.67 31.00
N ILE A 294 -8.39 -26.67 30.40
CA ILE A 294 -7.43 -26.48 29.31
C ILE A 294 -8.10 -25.77 28.12
N TYR A 295 -9.28 -26.22 27.70
CA TYR A 295 -10.02 -25.62 26.59
C TYR A 295 -10.41 -24.17 26.89
N THR A 296 -10.80 -23.89 28.14
CA THR A 296 -11.11 -22.53 28.59
C THR A 296 -9.87 -21.62 28.53
N LYS A 297 -8.74 -22.10 29.03
CA LYS A 297 -7.46 -21.34 29.03
C LYS A 297 -6.90 -21.11 27.63
N THR A 298 -7.08 -22.08 26.73
CA THR A 298 -6.53 -22.02 25.36
C THR A 298 -7.50 -21.44 24.32
N GLY A 299 -8.76 -21.21 24.69
CA GLY A 299 -9.80 -20.67 23.80
C GLY A 299 -10.28 -21.65 22.73
N VAL A 300 -9.88 -22.92 22.78
CA VAL A 300 -10.29 -23.96 21.82
C VAL A 300 -11.56 -24.66 22.28
N LYS A 301 -12.32 -25.23 21.32
CA LYS A 301 -13.62 -25.88 21.60
C LYS A 301 -13.56 -27.40 21.49
N SER A 302 -12.44 -27.97 21.04
CA SER A 302 -12.32 -29.41 20.85
C SER A 302 -10.91 -29.93 21.05
N ARG A 303 -10.82 -31.24 21.29
CA ARG A 303 -9.54 -31.99 21.38
C ARG A 303 -8.67 -31.79 20.15
N ILE A 304 -9.27 -31.86 18.97
CA ILE A 304 -8.56 -31.71 17.69
C ILE A 304 -8.01 -30.30 17.55
N GLN A 305 -8.80 -29.28 17.93
CA GLN A 305 -8.33 -27.90 17.94
C GLN A 305 -7.18 -27.69 18.92
N LEU A 306 -7.24 -28.29 20.12
CA LEU A 306 -6.13 -28.26 21.07
C LEU A 306 -4.85 -28.88 20.48
N ALA A 307 -4.95 -30.08 19.91
CA ALA A 307 -3.81 -30.77 19.31
C ALA A 307 -3.20 -29.96 18.14
N ASN A 308 -4.05 -29.36 17.30
CA ASN A 308 -3.60 -28.49 16.20
C ASN A 308 -2.91 -27.23 16.72
N LEU A 309 -3.48 -26.58 17.75
CA LEU A 309 -2.90 -25.39 18.37
C LEU A 309 -1.51 -25.68 18.96
N VAL A 310 -1.38 -26.79 19.69
CA VAL A 310 -0.09 -27.22 20.26
C VAL A 310 0.92 -27.52 19.15
N ARG A 311 0.51 -28.25 18.11
CA ARG A 311 1.38 -28.57 16.95
C ARG A 311 1.83 -27.31 16.21
N GLU A 312 0.93 -26.35 15.98
CA GLU A 312 1.23 -25.09 15.31
C GLU A 312 2.22 -24.25 16.13
N LYS A 313 2.04 -24.18 17.45
CA LYS A 313 2.83 -23.32 18.33
C LYS A 313 4.15 -23.94 18.77
N THR A 314 4.23 -25.27 18.91
CA THR A 314 5.39 -25.98 19.51
C THR A 314 6.06 -26.98 18.58
N GLY A 315 5.38 -27.40 17.50
CA GLY A 315 5.89 -28.41 16.57
C GLY A 315 5.91 -29.84 17.11
N ILE A 316 5.28 -30.11 18.26
CA ILE A 316 5.06 -31.46 18.78
C ILE A 316 4.06 -32.19 17.86
N LYS A 317 4.42 -33.41 17.45
CA LYS A 317 3.59 -34.26 16.59
C LYS A 317 2.52 -35.01 17.36
#